data_AF-G0U2M3-F1
#
_entry.id   AF-G0U2M3-F1
#
_cell.length_a   1.000
_cell.length_b   1.000
_cell.length_c   1.000
_cell.angle_alpha   90.00
_cell.angle_beta   90.00
_cell.angle_gamma   90.00
#
_symmetry.space_group_name_H-M   'P 1'
#
loop_
_entity.id
_entity.type
_entity.pdbx_description
1 polymer ?
#
loop_
_entity_poly.entity_id
_entity_poly.type
_entity_poly.pdbx_seq_one_letter_code
_entity_poly.pdbx_strand_id
1 'polypeptide(L)'
;MNAGGASLPLEERLRRVTRDDLARVTPNDVQRTKARLTQDELHRAMRLLLEENRFGAAIESAPTSSLREAASGHTASQLNCFATITRANLLSLYNALLYFNEARIRDIQALLYGH
;
A
#
# COMPACT_ATOMS: atom_id res chain seq x y z
N MET A 1 6.36 35.66 -12.21
CA MET A 1 5.82 35.43 -10.85
C MET A 1 5.79 33.92 -10.61
N ASN A 2 6.76 33.38 -9.86
CA ASN A 2 6.84 31.95 -9.55
C ASN A 2 5.86 31.64 -8.42
N ALA A 3 4.76 30.98 -8.74
CA ALA A 3 3.89 30.39 -7.73
C ALA A 3 4.67 29.28 -7.01
N GLY A 4 4.90 29.46 -5.71
CA GLY A 4 5.54 28.47 -4.85
C GLY A 4 4.79 27.14 -4.97
N GLY A 5 5.49 26.13 -5.49
CA GLY A 5 4.96 24.78 -5.63
C GLY A 5 4.68 24.20 -4.26
N ALA A 6 3.42 24.29 -3.81
CA ALA A 6 2.96 23.56 -2.64
C ALA A 6 3.19 22.07 -2.93
N SER A 7 4.11 21.45 -2.20
CA SER A 7 4.31 20.00 -2.27
C SER A 7 2.98 19.34 -1.96
N LEU A 8 2.48 18.52 -2.88
CA LEU A 8 1.23 17.79 -2.72
C LEU A 8 1.23 16.98 -1.39
N PRO A 9 0.05 16.79 -0.77
CA PRO A 9 -0.09 15.91 0.39
C PRO A 9 0.50 14.52 0.12
N LEU A 10 1.02 13.87 1.16
CA LEU A 10 1.68 12.57 1.04
C LEU A 10 0.78 11.54 0.35
N GLU A 11 -0.50 11.52 0.71
CA GLU A 11 -1.48 10.58 0.17
C GLU A 11 -1.65 10.76 -1.35
N GLU A 12 -1.75 12.01 -1.80
CA GLU A 12 -1.90 12.37 -3.21
C GLU A 12 -0.63 12.06 -4.01
N ARG A 13 0.54 12.28 -3.42
CA ARG A 13 1.83 11.90 -4.02
C ARG A 13 1.94 10.40 -4.17
N LEU A 14 1.56 9.65 -3.14
CA LEU A 14 1.59 8.20 -3.19
C LEU A 14 0.66 7.71 -4.30
N ARG A 15 -0.60 8.15 -4.37
CA ARG A 15 -1.58 7.73 -5.39
C ARG A 15 -1.09 7.86 -6.83
N ARG A 16 -0.28 8.87 -7.12
CA ARG A 16 0.25 9.13 -8.47
C ARG A 16 1.40 8.21 -8.87
N VAL A 17 2.01 7.48 -7.92
CA VAL A 17 3.11 6.55 -8.22
C VAL A 17 2.61 5.44 -9.15
N THR A 18 3.23 5.33 -10.31
CA THR A 18 2.92 4.31 -11.32
C THR A 18 3.79 3.06 -11.15
N ARG A 19 3.46 1.99 -11.87
CA ARG A 19 4.30 0.78 -11.93
C ARG A 19 5.69 1.08 -12.54
N ASP A 20 5.76 1.96 -13.52
CA ASP A 20 7.02 2.37 -14.14
C ASP A 20 7.91 3.15 -13.16
N ASP A 21 7.32 3.98 -12.31
CA ASP A 21 8.06 4.66 -11.24
C ASP A 21 8.64 3.64 -10.26
N LEU A 22 7.83 2.64 -9.85
CA LEU A 22 8.23 1.58 -8.93
C LEU A 22 9.38 0.73 -9.51
N ALA A 23 9.34 0.43 -10.82
CA ALA A 23 10.36 -0.34 -11.51
C ALA A 23 11.73 0.33 -11.55
N ARG A 24 11.77 1.67 -11.39
CA ARG A 24 13.01 2.45 -11.41
C ARG A 24 13.57 2.75 -10.02
N VAL A 25 12.85 2.39 -8.96
CA VAL A 25 13.29 2.64 -7.58
C VAL A 25 14.56 1.85 -7.28
N THR A 26 15.59 2.54 -6.78
CA THR A 26 16.85 1.93 -6.35
C THR A 26 16.91 1.75 -4.83
N PRO A 27 17.79 0.88 -4.30
CA PRO A 27 18.01 0.75 -2.86
C PRO A 27 18.38 2.08 -2.19
N ASN A 28 19.17 2.93 -2.87
CA ASN A 28 19.55 4.25 -2.36
C ASN A 28 18.35 5.20 -2.24
N ASP A 29 17.36 5.08 -3.13
CA ASP A 29 16.12 5.87 -3.03
C ASP A 29 15.29 5.45 -1.81
N VAL A 30 15.25 4.14 -1.56
CA VAL A 30 14.59 3.56 -0.37
C VAL A 30 15.27 4.05 0.89
N GLN A 31 16.60 4.00 0.98
CA GLN A 31 17.34 4.42 2.15
C GLN A 31 17.18 5.93 2.42
N ARG A 32 17.25 6.77 1.37
CA ARG A 32 16.99 8.21 1.47
C ARG A 32 15.58 8.52 1.95
N THR A 33 14.59 7.76 1.47
CA THR A 33 13.19 7.90 1.89
C THR A 33 13.01 7.52 3.36
N LYS A 34 13.59 6.39 3.79
CA LYS A 34 13.54 5.92 5.18
C LYS A 34 14.18 6.91 6.16
N ALA A 35 15.25 7.59 5.75
CA ALA A 35 15.91 8.60 6.57
C ALA A 35 15.11 9.92 6.68
N ARG A 36 14.17 10.18 5.77
CA ARG A 36 13.39 11.42 5.71
C ARG A 36 11.99 11.29 6.29
N LEU A 37 11.40 10.10 6.26
CA LEU A 37 10.05 9.87 6.73
C LEU A 37 9.98 9.93 8.26
N THR A 38 9.04 10.71 8.76
CA THR A 38 8.62 10.63 10.16
C THR A 38 7.82 9.35 10.41
N GLN A 39 7.69 8.94 11.67
CA GLN A 39 6.91 7.76 12.04
C GLN A 39 5.42 7.91 11.66
N ASP A 40 4.86 9.12 11.76
CA ASP A 40 3.47 9.41 11.40
C ASP A 40 3.24 9.33 9.89
N GLU A 41 4.16 9.86 9.09
CA GLU A 41 4.10 9.75 7.63
C GLU A 41 4.21 8.29 7.18
N LEU A 42 5.09 7.51 7.83
CA LEU A 42 5.21 6.09 7.56
C LEU A 42 3.89 5.35 7.88
N HIS A 43 3.26 5.61 9.02
CA HIS A 43 1.97 5.01 9.36
C HIS A 43 0.87 5.38 8.35
N ARG A 44 0.80 6.64 7.91
CA ARG A 44 -0.15 7.06 6.87
C ARG A 44 0.12 6.38 5.53
N ALA A 45 1.39 6.29 5.13
CA ALA A 45 1.78 5.63 3.89
C ALA A 45 1.43 4.12 3.92
N MET A 46 1.72 3.43 5.02
CA MET A 46 1.38 2.02 5.20
C MET A 46 -0.12 1.78 5.14
N ARG A 47 -0.90 2.63 5.82
CA ARG A 47 -2.36 2.57 5.79
C ARG A 47 -2.89 2.72 4.35
N LEU A 48 -2.42 3.72 3.62
CA LEU A 48 -2.84 3.96 2.23
C LEU A 48 -2.46 2.81 1.29
N LEU A 49 -1.25 2.24 1.44
CA LEU A 49 -0.81 1.08 0.66
C LEU A 49 -1.71 -0.14 0.87
N LEU A 50 -2.21 -0.33 2.09
CA LEU A 50 -3.09 -1.45 2.46
C LEU A 50 -4.55 -1.20 2.05
N GLU A 51 -5.08 0.00 2.28
CA GLU A 51 -6.44 0.39 1.88
C GLU A 51 -6.62 0.36 0.35
N GLU A 52 -5.61 0.79 -0.41
CA GLU A 52 -5.68 0.85 -1.88
C GLU A 52 -5.10 -0.42 -2.56
N ASN A 53 -4.74 -1.45 -1.78
CA ASN A 53 -4.12 -2.69 -2.27
C ASN A 53 -2.88 -2.47 -3.16
N ARG A 54 -2.11 -1.41 -2.88
CA ARG A 54 -0.95 -1.01 -3.70
C ARG A 54 0.34 -1.74 -3.34
N PHE A 55 0.29 -2.53 -2.27
CA PHE A 55 1.34 -3.45 -1.89
C PHE A 55 1.65 -4.46 -3.00
N GLY A 56 0.62 -4.99 -3.68
CA GLY A 56 0.80 -5.91 -4.81
C GLY A 56 1.57 -5.27 -5.97
N ALA A 57 1.18 -4.06 -6.38
CA ALA A 57 1.86 -3.33 -7.45
C ALA A 57 3.35 -3.06 -7.14
N ALA A 58 3.67 -2.77 -5.88
CA ALA A 58 5.05 -2.58 -5.42
C ALA A 58 5.86 -3.88 -5.49
N ILE A 59 5.31 -5.01 -5.05
CA ILE A 59 5.99 -6.32 -5.12
C ILE A 59 6.19 -6.76 -6.57
N GLU A 60 5.19 -6.57 -7.43
CA GLU A 60 5.24 -6.98 -8.83
C GLU A 60 6.23 -6.15 -9.66
N SER A 61 6.32 -4.85 -9.37
CA SER A 61 7.02 -3.91 -10.26
C SER A 61 8.41 -3.52 -9.76
N ALA A 62 8.64 -3.46 -8.44
CA ALA A 62 9.90 -2.95 -7.91
C ALA A 62 11.05 -3.98 -8.00
N PRO A 63 12.30 -3.54 -8.23
CA PRO A 63 13.45 -4.42 -8.21
C PRO A 63 13.61 -5.15 -6.86
N THR A 64 13.98 -6.44 -6.91
CA THR A 64 14.15 -7.28 -5.71
C THR A 64 15.17 -6.69 -4.72
N SER A 65 16.22 -6.03 -5.20
CA SER A 65 17.21 -5.35 -4.35
C SER A 65 16.59 -4.19 -3.56
N SER A 66 15.72 -3.40 -4.19
CA SER A 66 15.00 -2.30 -3.57
C SER A 66 13.96 -2.81 -2.56
N LEU A 67 13.28 -3.92 -2.86
CA LEU A 67 12.37 -4.58 -1.90
C LEU A 67 13.12 -5.10 -0.67
N ARG A 68 14.31 -5.69 -0.87
CA ARG A 68 15.16 -6.16 0.23
C ARG A 68 15.62 -5.00 1.12
N GLU A 69 16.02 -3.89 0.51
CA GLU A 69 16.37 -2.67 1.27
C GLU A 69 15.16 -2.05 1.95
N ALA A 70 13.96 -2.14 1.34
CA ALA A 70 12.74 -1.69 1.99
C ALA A 70 12.49 -2.50 3.27
N ALA A 71 12.56 -3.82 3.19
CA ALA A 71 12.38 -4.72 4.34
C ALA A 71 13.50 -4.66 5.41
N SER A 72 14.66 -4.06 5.10
CA SER A 72 15.78 -3.94 6.03
C SER A 72 15.47 -2.97 7.18
N GLY A 73 16.13 -3.11 8.33
CA GLY A 73 16.18 -2.05 9.35
C GLY A 73 14.84 -1.56 9.91
N HIS A 74 13.78 -2.36 9.78
CA HIS A 74 12.48 -2.05 10.39
C HIS A 74 12.56 -2.28 11.90
N THR A 75 12.12 -1.29 12.68
CA THR A 75 12.01 -1.44 14.13
C THR A 75 10.88 -2.39 14.48
N ALA A 76 10.93 -3.01 15.66
CA ALA A 76 9.87 -3.89 16.16
C ALA A 76 8.48 -3.21 16.12
N SER A 77 8.43 -1.89 16.35
CA SER A 77 7.21 -1.09 16.28
C SER A 77 6.62 -1.02 14.85
N GLN A 78 7.47 -0.85 13.83
CA GLN A 78 7.06 -0.81 12.42
C GLN A 78 6.56 -2.18 11.94
N LEU A 79 7.25 -3.25 12.34
CA LEU A 79 6.82 -4.62 12.05
C LEU A 79 5.49 -4.96 12.74
N ASN A 80 5.31 -4.53 14.00
CA ASN A 80 4.07 -4.74 14.73
C ASN A 80 2.89 -3.98 14.11
N CYS A 81 3.12 -2.75 13.62
CA CYS A 81 2.11 -1.98 12.90
C CYS A 81 1.67 -2.70 11.61
N PHE A 82 2.64 -3.16 10.80
CA PHE A 82 2.35 -3.94 9.61
C PHE A 82 1.55 -5.21 9.91
N ALA A 83 1.96 -5.96 10.94
CA ALA A 83 1.28 -7.18 11.38
C ALA A 83 -0.15 -6.88 11.87
N THR A 84 -0.35 -5.79 12.61
CA THR A 84 -1.66 -5.40 13.14
C THR A 84 -2.64 -5.06 12.02
N ILE A 85 -2.23 -4.23 11.05
CA ILE A 85 -3.12 -3.85 9.94
C ILE A 85 -3.38 -5.05 9.02
N THR A 86 -2.35 -5.84 8.71
CA THR A 86 -2.50 -7.07 7.92
C THR A 86 -3.49 -8.04 8.57
N ARG A 87 -3.38 -8.24 9.89
CA ARG A 87 -4.31 -9.08 10.65
C ARG A 87 -5.75 -8.55 10.60
N ALA A 88 -5.94 -7.24 10.77
CA ALA A 88 -7.27 -6.62 10.69
C ALA A 88 -7.91 -6.81 9.31
N ASN A 89 -7.12 -6.64 8.25
CA ASN A 89 -7.57 -6.84 6.86
C ASN A 89 -7.92 -8.31 6.59
N LEU A 90 -7.06 -9.25 7.02
CA LEU A 90 -7.32 -10.68 6.87
C LEU A 90 -8.57 -11.14 7.63
N LEU A 91 -8.77 -10.65 8.87
CA LEU A 91 -9.98 -10.93 9.64
C LEU A 91 -11.23 -10.39 8.95
N SER A 92 -11.16 -9.18 8.41
CA SER A 92 -12.28 -8.58 7.66
C SER A 92 -12.60 -9.40 6.42
N LEU A 93 -11.57 -9.87 5.70
CA LEU A 93 -11.72 -10.69 4.50
C LEU A 93 -12.28 -12.08 4.84
N TYR A 94 -11.79 -12.72 5.90
CA TYR A 94 -12.33 -13.99 6.41
C TYR A 94 -13.80 -13.86 6.81
N ASN A 95 -14.15 -12.80 7.55
CA ASN A 95 -15.52 -12.54 7.95
C ASN A 95 -16.41 -12.28 6.73
N ALA A 96 -15.95 -11.54 5.72
CA ALA A 96 -16.68 -11.33 4.49
C ALA A 96 -16.86 -12.63 3.68
N LEU A 97 -15.83 -13.47 3.58
CA LEU A 97 -15.88 -14.75 2.87
C LEU A 97 -16.94 -15.70 3.43
N LEU A 98 -17.20 -15.67 4.75
CA LEU A 98 -18.29 -16.44 5.34
C LEU A 98 -19.68 -16.04 4.84
N TYR A 99 -19.83 -14.81 4.31
CA TYR A 99 -21.07 -14.33 3.69
C TYR A 99 -21.09 -14.51 2.17
N PHE A 100 -19.97 -14.92 1.55
CA PHE A 100 -19.92 -15.30 0.14
C PHE A 100 -20.27 -16.79 -0.01
N ASN A 101 -21.57 -17.09 -0.11
CA ASN A 101 -22.04 -18.35 -0.65
C ASN A 101 -22.48 -18.18 -2.11
N GLU A 102 -22.74 -19.28 -2.83
CA GLU A 102 -23.15 -19.21 -4.24
C GLU A 102 -24.35 -18.30 -4.49
N ALA A 103 -25.29 -18.23 -3.54
CA ALA A 103 -26.44 -17.33 -3.66
C ALA A 103 -26.03 -15.86 -3.61
N ARG A 104 -25.13 -15.47 -2.69
CA ARG A 104 -24.62 -14.10 -2.60
C ARG A 104 -23.69 -13.73 -3.75
N ILE A 105 -22.93 -14.69 -4.29
CA ILE A 105 -22.16 -14.48 -5.52
C ILE A 105 -23.10 -14.20 -6.69
N ARG A 106 -24.20 -14.96 -6.83
CA ARG A 106 -25.23 -14.71 -7.85
C ARG A 106 -25.91 -13.35 -7.68
N ASP A 107 -26.24 -12.94 -6.45
CA ASP A 107 -26.83 -11.62 -6.17
C ASP A 107 -25.88 -10.46 -6.56
N ILE A 108 -24.59 -10.58 -6.22
CA ILE A 108 -23.58 -9.58 -6.56
C ILE A 108 -23.34 -9.55 -8.07
N GLN A 109 -23.31 -10.71 -8.73
CA GLN A 109 -23.21 -10.79 -10.19
C GLN A 109 -24.43 -10.17 -10.88
N ALA A 110 -25.65 -10.38 -10.36
CA ALA A 110 -26.86 -9.76 -10.87
C ALA A 110 -26.85 -8.22 -10.68
N LEU A 111 -26.30 -7.72 -9.56
CA LEU A 111 -26.12 -6.29 -9.31
C LEU A 111 -25.07 -5.64 -10.22
N LEU A 112 -23.98 -6.34 -10.52
CA LEU A 112 -22.85 -5.80 -11.30
C LEU A 112 -23.03 -5.96 -12.81
N TYR A 113 -23.73 -7.01 -13.26
CA TYR A 113 -23.85 -7.40 -14.66
C TYR A 113 -25.31 -7.50 -15.13
N GLY A 114 -26.23 -6.84 -14.41
CA GLY A 114 -27.68 -6.95 -14.60
C GLY A 114 -28.13 -7.19 -16.05
N HIS A 115 -28.87 -8.28 -16.22
CA HIS A 115 -29.91 -8.43 -17.23
C HIS A 115 -31.25 -8.22 -16.54
#